data_AF-A0A960SUF0-F1
#
_entry.id   AF-A0A960SUF0-F1
#
_cell.length_a   1.000
_cell.length_b   1.000
_cell.length_c   1.000
_cell.angle_alpha   90.00
_cell.angle_beta   90.00
_cell.angle_gamma   90.00
#
_symmetry.space_group_name_H-M   'P 1'
#
loop_
_entity.id
_entity.type
_entity.pdbx_description
1 polymer ?
#
loop_
_entity_poly.entity_id
_entity_poly.type
_entity_poly.pdbx_seq_one_letter_code
_entity_poly.pdbx_strand_id
1 'polypeptide(L)'
;LERLDDEQGRVRALRDKLEDGLLKAVPHTTRNGAKEPRLPNTSNLAFDFVEAEAILMLLDRAGICASSGSACTTGSLDPSHVLTAMGLSPMRARGSVRFSLSHDNTEAEIDTALEQIPPIIAKLRAISPLNPGHPDNVNYDIEAARVRHEEETARATGAE
;
A
#
# COMPACT_ATOMS: atom_id res chain seq x y z
N LEU A 1 -18.44 -24.82 -2.83
CA LEU A 1 -18.99 -24.10 -1.66
C LEU A 1 -17.91 -24.02 -0.57
N GLU A 2 -17.31 -25.14 -0.14
CA GLU A 2 -16.22 -25.16 0.85
C GLU A 2 -15.07 -24.16 0.61
N ARG A 3 -14.61 -23.98 -0.65
CA ARG A 3 -13.55 -23.01 -0.98
C ARG A 3 -13.96 -21.54 -0.79
N LEU A 4 -15.24 -21.22 -1.01
CA LEU A 4 -15.77 -19.86 -0.79
C LEU A 4 -15.89 -19.56 0.71
N ASP A 5 -16.16 -20.58 1.52
CA ASP A 5 -16.25 -20.44 2.98
C ASP A 5 -14.87 -20.27 3.62
N ASP A 6 -13.84 -21.01 3.15
CA ASP A 6 -12.43 -20.81 3.57
C ASP A 6 -11.91 -19.42 3.17
N GLU A 7 -12.22 -18.96 1.95
CA GLU A 7 -11.85 -17.62 1.50
C GLU A 7 -12.50 -16.52 2.34
N GLN A 8 -13.79 -16.63 2.64
CA GLN A 8 -14.51 -15.64 3.46
C GLN A 8 -14.11 -15.65 4.94
N GLY A 9 -13.65 -16.79 5.46
CA GLY A 9 -13.22 -16.96 6.85
C GLY A 9 -11.73 -16.75 7.03
N ARG A 10 -10.93 -17.79 6.74
CA ARG A 10 -9.51 -17.86 7.08
C ARG A 10 -8.66 -16.91 6.24
N VAL A 11 -8.86 -16.88 4.91
CA VAL A 11 -8.07 -16.00 4.04
C VAL A 11 -8.35 -14.53 4.36
N ARG A 12 -9.62 -14.20 4.65
CA ARG A 12 -9.99 -12.88 5.17
C ARG A 12 -9.24 -12.54 6.46
N ALA A 13 -9.21 -13.46 7.43
CA ALA A 13 -8.53 -13.23 8.69
C ALA A 13 -7.01 -13.02 8.52
N LEU A 14 -6.37 -13.77 7.62
CA LEU A 14 -4.96 -13.57 7.26
C LEU A 14 -4.72 -12.21 6.61
N ARG A 15 -5.61 -11.79 5.71
CA ARG A 15 -5.54 -10.47 5.06
C ARG A 15 -5.70 -9.36 6.09
N ASP A 16 -6.70 -9.46 6.97
CA ASP A 16 -6.98 -8.48 8.02
C ASP A 16 -5.77 -8.40 8.99
N LYS A 17 -5.17 -9.54 9.37
CA LYS A 17 -3.94 -9.59 10.19
C LYS A 17 -2.76 -8.87 9.52
N LEU A 18 -2.50 -9.15 8.25
CA LEU A 18 -1.43 -8.49 7.49
C LEU A 18 -1.66 -6.98 7.42
N GLU A 19 -2.88 -6.58 7.07
CA GLU A 19 -3.24 -5.19 6.87
C GLU A 19 -3.15 -4.37 8.17
N ASP A 20 -3.80 -4.84 9.24
CA ASP A 20 -3.82 -4.14 10.53
C ASP A 20 -2.41 -4.08 11.13
N GLY A 21 -1.64 -5.16 10.98
CA GLY A 21 -0.25 -5.22 11.42
C GLY A 21 0.61 -4.18 10.70
N LEU A 22 0.49 -4.05 9.37
CA LEU A 22 1.24 -3.05 8.60
C LEU A 22 0.78 -1.62 8.87
N LEU A 23 -0.53 -1.37 8.97
CA LEU A 23 -1.06 -0.05 9.31
C LEU A 23 -0.58 0.43 10.68
N LYS A 24 -0.42 -0.50 11.64
CA LYS A 24 0.11 -0.20 12.98
C LYS A 24 1.62 -0.02 13.00
N ALA A 25 2.37 -0.86 12.27
CA ALA A 25 3.83 -0.89 12.31
C ALA A 25 4.50 0.16 11.41
N VAL A 26 3.83 0.58 10.33
CA VAL A 26 4.40 1.46 9.31
C VAL A 26 3.63 2.78 9.27
N PRO A 27 4.17 3.87 9.85
CA PRO A 27 3.54 5.20 9.80
C PRO A 27 3.30 5.67 8.37
N HIS A 28 2.37 6.60 8.16
CA HIS A 28 2.06 7.14 6.82
C HIS A 28 1.74 6.03 5.79
N THR A 29 0.97 5.04 6.24
CA THR A 29 0.43 3.97 5.40
C THR A 29 -1.08 4.09 5.39
N THR A 30 -1.69 4.02 4.22
CA THR A 30 -3.14 4.11 4.08
C THR A 30 -3.69 2.95 3.26
N ARG A 31 -4.90 2.50 3.59
CA ARG A 31 -5.61 1.50 2.79
C ARG A 31 -6.37 2.17 1.65
N ASN A 32 -6.13 1.70 0.43
CA ASN A 32 -6.86 2.14 -0.75
C ASN A 32 -8.23 1.48 -0.80
N GLY A 33 -9.30 2.25 -1.02
CA GLY A 33 -10.68 1.75 -1.04
C GLY A 33 -11.23 1.37 0.34
N ALA A 34 -10.79 2.03 1.41
CA ALA A 34 -11.12 1.62 2.78
C ALA A 34 -12.61 1.64 3.16
N LYS A 35 -13.44 2.42 2.47
CA LYS A 35 -14.86 2.53 2.80
C LYS A 35 -15.75 1.55 2.01
N GLU A 36 -15.17 0.78 1.08
CA GLU A 36 -15.93 -0.02 0.12
C GLU A 36 -15.88 -1.53 0.39
N PRO A 37 -16.91 -2.29 -0.03
CA PRO A 37 -16.84 -3.74 -0.09
C PRO A 37 -15.67 -4.20 -0.97
N ARG A 38 -14.96 -5.24 -0.53
CA ARG A 38 -13.79 -5.77 -1.25
C ARG A 38 -13.67 -7.27 -1.10
N LEU A 39 -12.87 -7.87 -1.98
CA LEU A 39 -12.54 -9.29 -1.89
C LEU A 39 -11.84 -9.61 -0.55
N PRO A 40 -12.13 -10.78 0.04
CA PRO A 40 -11.55 -11.17 1.34
C PRO A 40 -10.03 -11.32 1.29
N ASN A 41 -9.48 -11.64 0.13
CA ASN A 41 -8.07 -11.98 -0.01
C ASN A 41 -7.15 -10.82 -0.43
N THR A 42 -7.71 -9.66 -0.75
CA THR A 42 -6.94 -8.58 -1.36
C THR A 42 -6.77 -7.41 -0.40
N SER A 43 -5.55 -6.93 -0.24
CA SER A 43 -5.21 -5.65 0.39
C SER A 43 -4.43 -4.78 -0.59
N ASN A 44 -4.77 -3.50 -0.65
CA ASN A 44 -4.05 -2.51 -1.45
C ASN A 44 -3.67 -1.36 -0.51
N LEU A 45 -2.37 -1.24 -0.24
CA LEU A 45 -1.81 -0.31 0.73
C LEU A 45 -0.94 0.70 0.00
N ALA A 46 -1.12 1.97 0.31
CA ALA A 46 -0.23 3.03 -0.12
C ALA A 46 0.75 3.37 1.00
N PHE A 47 2.03 3.26 0.70
CA PHE A 47 3.12 3.68 1.57
C PHE A 47 3.62 5.04 1.09
N ASP A 48 3.34 6.10 1.84
CA ASP A 48 3.77 7.43 1.43
C ASP A 48 5.31 7.54 1.48
N PHE A 49 5.87 8.39 0.61
CA PHE A 49 7.30 8.72 0.46
C PHE A 49 8.19 7.65 -0.16
N VAL A 50 7.61 6.59 -0.71
CA VAL A 50 8.35 5.51 -1.36
C VAL A 50 7.70 5.14 -2.69
N GLU A 51 8.50 4.66 -3.63
CA GLU A 51 8.04 4.19 -4.95
C GLU A 51 7.80 2.68 -4.90
N ALA A 52 6.68 2.20 -5.46
CA ALA A 52 6.28 0.80 -5.38
C ALA A 52 7.32 -0.15 -5.98
N GLU A 53 7.99 0.24 -7.07
CA GLU A 53 9.03 -0.58 -7.72
C GLU A 53 10.17 -0.90 -6.77
N ALA A 54 10.62 0.09 -5.99
CA ALA A 54 11.69 -0.11 -5.02
C ALA A 54 11.26 -1.02 -3.87
N ILE A 55 9.99 -0.93 -3.45
CA ILE A 55 9.40 -1.84 -2.46
C ILE A 55 9.41 -3.26 -3.01
N LEU A 56 8.85 -3.47 -4.20
CA LEU A 56 8.74 -4.78 -4.83
C LEU A 56 10.11 -5.45 -5.03
N MET A 57 11.13 -4.70 -5.43
CA MET A 57 12.50 -5.23 -5.55
C MET A 57 13.06 -5.75 -4.22
N LEU A 58 12.80 -5.04 -3.11
CA LEU A 58 13.27 -5.46 -1.79
C LEU A 58 12.42 -6.61 -1.22
N LEU A 59 11.13 -6.64 -1.51
CA LEU A 59 10.25 -7.77 -1.15
C LEU A 59 10.65 -9.05 -1.87
N ASP A 60 10.94 -8.98 -3.18
CA ASP A 60 11.42 -10.11 -3.97
C ASP A 60 12.72 -10.69 -3.36
N ARG A 61 13.65 -9.82 -2.98
CA ARG A 61 14.88 -10.24 -2.29
C ARG A 61 14.63 -10.87 -0.91
N ALA A 62 13.53 -10.52 -0.25
CA ALA A 62 13.08 -11.12 1.00
C ALA A 62 12.21 -12.38 0.79
N GLY A 63 11.98 -12.80 -0.46
CA GLY A 63 11.13 -13.95 -0.80
C GLY A 63 9.63 -13.67 -0.69
N ILE A 64 9.21 -12.40 -0.68
CA ILE A 64 7.81 -11.98 -0.57
C ILE A 64 7.32 -11.48 -1.93
N CYS A 65 6.32 -12.16 -2.48
CA CYS A 65 5.70 -11.76 -3.74
C CYS A 65 4.56 -10.76 -3.50
N ALA A 66 4.58 -9.65 -4.22
CA ALA A 66 3.51 -8.66 -4.25
C ALA A 66 3.42 -8.02 -5.65
N SER A 67 2.43 -7.15 -5.87
CA SER A 67 2.34 -6.37 -7.11
C SER A 67 2.21 -4.88 -6.82
N SER A 68 2.48 -4.03 -7.80
CA SER A 68 2.14 -2.61 -7.69
C SER A 68 0.61 -2.44 -7.62
N GLY A 69 0.16 -1.34 -7.02
CA GLY A 69 -1.23 -1.11 -6.63
C GLY A 69 -2.24 -1.11 -7.77
N SER A 70 -1.81 -0.79 -9.01
CA SER A 70 -2.68 -0.82 -10.20
C SER A 70 -2.02 -0.40 -11.54
N ALA A 71 -0.70 -0.39 -11.67
CA ALA A 71 -0.06 -0.13 -12.96
C ALA A 71 1.24 -0.91 -13.07
N CYS A 72 1.21 -1.98 -13.87
CA CYS A 72 2.38 -2.36 -14.64
C CYS A 72 2.48 -1.36 -15.80
N THR A 73 3.01 -0.16 -15.59
CA THR A 73 3.42 0.69 -16.71
C THR A 73 4.82 0.30 -17.11
N THR A 74 4.95 -0.79 -17.86
CA THR A 74 6.14 -1.01 -18.67
C THR A 74 6.27 0.17 -19.64
N GLY A 75 7.07 1.18 -19.28
CA GLY A 75 7.45 2.32 -20.11
C GLY A 75 6.80 3.68 -19.84
N SER A 76 5.94 3.85 -18.82
CA SER A 76 5.41 5.18 -18.45
C SER A 76 5.62 5.52 -16.97
N LEU A 77 6.03 6.77 -16.71
CA LEU A 77 6.17 7.37 -15.38
C LEU A 77 4.82 7.83 -14.80
N ASP A 78 3.72 7.65 -15.55
CA ASP A 78 2.41 8.11 -15.15
C ASP A 78 1.85 7.27 -13.99
N PRO A 79 1.19 7.91 -13.01
CA PRO A 79 0.50 7.19 -11.95
C PRO A 79 -0.60 6.32 -12.54
N SER A 80 -0.99 5.27 -11.83
CA SER A 80 -2.06 4.41 -12.33
C SER A 80 -3.36 5.18 -12.56
N HIS A 81 -3.91 5.02 -13.77
CA HIS A 81 -5.20 5.56 -14.15
C HIS A 81 -6.34 5.06 -13.24
N VAL A 82 -6.28 3.81 -12.75
CA VAL A 82 -7.30 3.25 -11.86
C VAL A 82 -7.27 3.93 -10.50
N LEU A 83 -6.09 4.02 -9.86
CA LEU A 83 -5.98 4.66 -8.54
C LEU A 83 -6.28 6.15 -8.62
N THR A 84 -5.86 6.82 -9.70
CA THR A 84 -6.20 8.23 -9.95
C THR A 84 -7.71 8.41 -10.12
N ALA A 85 -8.39 7.51 -10.84
CA ALA A 85 -9.85 7.51 -10.96
C ALA A 85 -10.58 7.20 -9.64
N MET A 86 -9.96 6.42 -8.76
CA MET A 86 -10.41 6.22 -7.37
C MET A 86 -10.18 7.46 -6.48
N GLY A 87 -9.61 8.54 -7.03
CA GLY A 87 -9.36 9.80 -6.34
C GLY A 87 -8.05 9.84 -5.56
N LEU A 88 -7.11 8.91 -5.80
CA LEU A 88 -5.78 8.96 -5.19
C LEU A 88 -4.90 9.99 -5.90
N SER A 89 -4.08 10.70 -5.13
CA SER A 89 -3.07 11.59 -5.69
C SER A 89 -2.00 10.79 -6.43
N PRO A 90 -1.34 11.39 -7.44
CA PRO A 90 -0.24 10.75 -8.14
C PRO A 90 0.86 10.21 -7.21
N MET A 91 1.16 10.93 -6.13
CA MET A 91 2.17 10.51 -5.16
C MET A 91 1.75 9.26 -4.38
N ARG A 92 0.50 9.22 -3.90
CA ARG A 92 -0.01 8.05 -3.19
C ARG A 92 -0.18 6.83 -4.11
N ALA A 93 -0.60 7.08 -5.36
CA ALA A 93 -0.72 6.04 -6.37
C ALA A 93 0.63 5.35 -6.66
N ARG A 94 1.73 6.11 -6.68
CA ARG A 94 3.09 5.59 -6.90
C ARG A 94 3.62 4.72 -5.77
N GLY A 95 3.26 5.02 -4.52
CA GLY A 95 3.62 4.20 -3.35
C GLY A 95 2.69 3.03 -3.06
N SER A 96 1.75 2.73 -3.97
CA SER A 96 0.73 1.69 -3.74
C SER A 96 1.22 0.29 -4.09
N VAL A 97 1.02 -0.65 -3.17
CA VAL A 97 1.36 -2.08 -3.30
C VAL A 97 0.14 -2.91 -2.97
N ARG A 98 -0.13 -3.91 -3.81
CA ARG A 98 -1.22 -4.86 -3.65
C ARG A 98 -0.68 -6.21 -3.20
N PHE A 99 -1.28 -6.72 -2.13
CA PHE A 99 -1.11 -8.07 -1.63
C PHE A 99 -2.37 -8.88 -1.94
N SER A 100 -2.17 -10.05 -2.54
CA SER A 100 -3.26 -10.96 -2.92
C SER A 100 -2.97 -12.32 -2.31
N LEU A 101 -3.77 -12.70 -1.30
CA LEU A 101 -3.61 -13.95 -0.60
C LEU A 101 -4.38 -15.06 -1.33
N SER A 102 -3.95 -16.30 -1.15
CA SER A 102 -4.64 -17.50 -1.59
C SER A 102 -4.94 -18.40 -0.38
N HIS A 103 -5.67 -19.48 -0.64
CA HIS A 103 -5.87 -20.54 0.35
C HIS A 103 -4.56 -21.23 0.79
N ASP A 104 -3.47 -21.12 0.04
CA ASP A 104 -2.22 -21.77 0.38
C ASP A 104 -1.43 -20.95 1.41
N ASN A 105 -1.80 -19.69 1.62
CA ASN A 105 -1.11 -18.84 2.56
C ASN A 105 -1.28 -19.30 4.00
N THR A 106 -0.21 -19.18 4.77
CA THR A 106 -0.15 -19.57 6.18
C THR A 106 0.03 -18.37 7.09
N GLU A 107 -0.33 -18.54 8.36
CA GLU A 107 -0.13 -17.49 9.36
C GLU A 107 1.36 -17.13 9.54
N ALA A 108 2.25 -18.11 9.45
CA ALA A 108 3.70 -17.91 9.55
C ALA A 108 4.27 -17.06 8.39
N GLU A 109 3.71 -17.19 7.18
CA GLU A 109 4.07 -16.32 6.05
C GLU A 109 3.61 -14.88 6.29
N ILE A 110 2.43 -14.69 6.90
CA ILE A 110 1.95 -13.35 7.29
C ILE A 110 2.85 -12.74 8.37
N ASP A 111 3.27 -13.52 9.36
CA ASP A 111 4.20 -13.07 10.39
C ASP A 111 5.56 -12.69 9.78
N THR A 112 6.07 -13.50 8.86
CA THR A 112 7.29 -13.18 8.11
C THR A 112 7.15 -11.87 7.34
N ALA A 113 6.01 -11.64 6.68
CA ALA A 113 5.75 -10.39 5.97
C ALA A 113 5.70 -9.19 6.94
N LEU A 114 5.07 -9.35 8.11
CA LEU A 114 5.01 -8.31 9.15
C LEU A 114 6.38 -8.00 9.78
N GLU A 115 7.31 -8.96 9.78
CA GLU A 115 8.69 -8.75 10.21
C GLU A 115 9.53 -8.03 9.15
N GLN A 116 9.37 -8.38 7.86
CA GLN A 116 10.24 -7.91 6.78
C GLN A 116 9.78 -6.57 6.16
N ILE A 117 8.48 -6.34 6.00
CA ILE A 117 7.98 -5.15 5.30
C ILE A 117 8.33 -3.84 6.05
N PRO A 118 8.11 -3.69 7.37
CA PRO A 118 8.43 -2.45 8.07
C PRO A 118 9.89 -1.97 7.93
N PRO A 119 10.92 -2.80 8.14
CA PRO A 119 12.31 -2.36 7.95
C PRO A 119 12.63 -2.06 6.49
N ILE A 120 12.02 -2.75 5.52
CA ILE A 120 12.15 -2.43 4.09
C ILE A 120 11.64 -1.02 3.80
N ILE A 121 10.43 -0.69 4.26
CA ILE A 121 9.83 0.64 4.06
C ILE A 121 10.66 1.71 4.77
N ALA A 122 11.10 1.47 6.01
CA ALA A 122 11.94 2.41 6.75
C ALA A 122 13.26 2.70 6.02
N LYS A 123 13.91 1.67 5.47
CA LYS A 123 15.14 1.81 4.69
C LYS A 123 14.93 2.65 3.43
N LEU A 124 13.84 2.41 2.68
CA LEU A 124 13.53 3.19 1.48
C LEU A 124 13.21 4.64 1.81
N ARG A 125 12.48 4.89 2.90
CA ARG A 125 12.18 6.25 3.37
C ARG A 125 13.43 7.00 3.80
N ALA A 126 14.42 6.33 4.40
CA ALA A 126 15.65 6.98 4.84
C ALA A 126 16.46 7.60 3.70
N ILE A 127 16.32 7.09 2.47
CA ILE A 127 17.01 7.60 1.27
C ILE A 127 16.07 8.38 0.34
N SER A 128 14.80 8.52 0.71
CA SER A 128 13.81 9.20 -0.11
C SER A 128 13.91 10.71 0.08
N PRO A 129 14.12 11.51 -0.97
CA PRO A 129 14.12 12.97 -0.87
C PRO A 129 12.73 13.54 -0.56
N LEU A 130 11.68 12.72 -0.64
CA LEU A 130 10.30 13.08 -0.30
C LEU A 130 9.97 12.85 1.18
N ASN A 131 10.86 12.26 1.97
CA ASN A 131 10.65 12.04 3.39
C ASN A 131 10.77 13.39 4.15
N PRO A 132 9.85 13.71 5.10
CA PRO A 132 9.94 14.96 5.88
C PRO A 132 11.29 15.18 6.58
N GLY A 133 11.96 14.09 6.97
CA GLY A 133 13.24 14.16 7.68
C GLY A 133 14.49 14.14 6.80
N HIS A 134 14.37 14.15 5.46
CA HIS A 134 15.52 14.04 4.57
C HIS A 134 16.22 15.40 4.37
N PRO A 135 17.57 15.48 4.38
CA PRO A 135 18.31 16.74 4.25
C PRO A 135 18.01 17.48 2.93
N ASP A 136 17.69 16.75 1.87
CA ASP A 136 17.34 17.32 0.56
C ASP A 136 15.86 17.74 0.43
N ASN A 137 15.04 17.54 1.46
CA ASN A 137 13.65 18.00 1.46
C ASN A 137 13.57 19.49 1.84
N VAL A 138 14.03 20.34 0.93
CA VAL A 138 14.17 21.79 1.18
C VAL A 138 12.89 22.59 0.95
N ASN A 139 11.85 22.04 0.32
CA ASN A 139 10.67 22.81 -0.11
C ASN A 139 9.33 22.06 -0.18
N TYR A 140 9.26 20.76 0.16
CA TYR A 140 8.02 20.01 0.01
C TYR A 140 7.24 19.95 1.33
N ASP A 141 6.21 20.81 1.46
CA ASP A 141 5.26 20.75 2.57
C ASP A 141 4.33 19.54 2.40
N ILE A 142 4.77 18.46 3.02
CA ILE A 142 4.16 17.14 2.96
C ILE A 142 2.79 17.12 3.62
N GLU A 143 2.62 17.87 4.70
CA GLU A 143 1.36 17.89 5.44
C GLU A 143 0.32 18.68 4.66
N ALA A 144 0.70 19.81 4.05
CA ALA A 144 -0.18 20.52 3.13
C ALA A 144 -0.53 19.69 1.88
N ALA A 145 0.41 18.90 1.35
CA ALA A 145 0.12 17.98 0.25
C ALA A 145 -0.85 16.86 0.66
N ARG A 146 -0.69 16.31 1.88
CA ARG A 146 -1.56 15.29 2.45
C ARG A 146 -2.98 15.82 2.70
N VAL A 147 -3.10 16.99 3.34
CA VAL A 147 -4.39 17.64 3.60
C VAL A 147 -5.09 18.00 2.30
N ARG A 148 -4.39 18.62 1.34
CA ARG A 148 -4.96 18.89 0.01
C ARG A 148 -5.46 17.60 -0.64
N HIS A 149 -4.68 16.53 -0.57
CA HIS A 149 -5.09 15.25 -1.13
C HIS A 149 -6.33 14.67 -0.41
N GLU A 150 -6.37 14.67 0.92
CA GLU A 150 -7.51 14.18 1.71
C GLU A 150 -8.77 15.02 1.44
N GLU A 151 -8.64 16.34 1.32
CA GLU A 151 -9.73 17.25 0.96
C GLU A 151 -10.19 17.05 -0.49
N GLU A 152 -9.27 16.90 -1.45
CA GLU A 152 -9.59 16.64 -2.86
C GLU A 152 -10.29 15.29 -3.01
N THR A 153 -9.83 14.26 -2.31
CA THR A 153 -10.49 12.94 -2.29
C THR A 153 -11.86 13.03 -1.63
N ALA A 154 -12.00 13.75 -0.51
CA ALA A 154 -13.30 13.94 0.15
C ALA A 154 -14.30 14.67 -0.78
N ARG A 155 -13.85 15.74 -1.46
CA ARG A 155 -14.66 16.47 -2.45
C ARG A 155 -15.02 15.61 -3.67
N ALA A 156 -14.09 14.78 -4.16
CA ALA A 156 -14.32 13.91 -5.30
C ALA A 156 -15.23 12.71 -4.98
N THR A 157 -15.25 12.25 -3.73
CA THR A 157 -16.05 11.09 -3.28
C THR A 157 -17.42 11.47 -2.70
N GLY A 158 -17.74 12.77 -2.59
CA GLY A 158 -19.03 13.24 -2.10
C GLY A 158 -19.32 12.90 -0.62
N ALA A 159 -18.26 12.59 0.14
CA ALA A 159 -18.38 12.29 1.57
C ALA A 159 -18.36 13.60 2.38
N GLU A 160 -19.53 14.25 2.46
CA GLU A 160 -19.87 15.18 3.56
C GLU A 160 -20.48 14.42 4.74
#